data_AF-A0A6T9XYL3-F1
#
_entry.id   AF-A0A6T9XYL3-F1
#
_cell.length_a   1.000
_cell.length_b   1.000
_cell.length_c   1.000
_cell.angle_alpha   90.00
_cell.angle_beta   90.00
_cell.angle_gamma   90.00
#
_symmetry.space_group_name_H-M   'P 1'
#
loop_
_entity.id
_entity.type
_entity.pdbx_description
1 polymer ?
#
loop_
_entity_poly.entity_id
_entity_poly.type
_entity_poly.pdbx_seq_one_letter_code
_entity_poly.pdbx_strand_id
1 'polypeptide(L)'
;MKKLIALISCSLIFKVFAGDLSTGLVGKHEGKGLSEARIIYEHQKRIDSALAPVKTTQDLFEIASQGSPLDALSPDAKQRFIDSVVFTRKGVGSYHYQDLEAELTPTQIYKILSMIGAQHNISLFSNARIESDADILLLLSPKPSKDEHSNDDFTTQDGSAIGIGDEGGH
;
A
#
# COMPACT_ATOMS: atom_id res chain seq x y z
N MET A 1 -37.19 -4.80 44.08
CA MET A 1 -36.48 -4.18 45.22
C MET A 1 -35.31 -3.37 44.66
N LYS A 2 -35.30 -2.05 44.91
CA LYS A 2 -34.26 -1.10 44.49
C LYS A 2 -33.03 -1.26 45.38
N LYS A 3 -31.81 -1.32 44.81
CA LYS A 3 -30.59 -0.80 45.46
C LYS A 3 -29.65 -0.18 44.42
N LEU A 4 -29.40 1.10 44.65
CA LEU A 4 -28.54 2.07 44.00
C LEU A 4 -27.27 2.17 44.87
N ILE A 5 -26.08 1.91 44.33
CA ILE A 5 -24.77 2.23 44.95
C ILE A 5 -23.82 2.55 43.78
N ALA A 6 -23.70 3.82 43.38
CA ALA A 6 -22.73 4.82 43.84
C ALA A 6 -21.38 4.75 43.09
N LEU A 7 -21.19 5.72 42.19
CA LEU A 7 -19.93 6.11 41.55
C LEU A 7 -18.89 6.46 42.61
N ILE A 8 -17.77 5.74 42.63
CA ILE A 8 -16.57 6.14 43.35
C ILE A 8 -15.56 6.67 42.33
N SER A 9 -15.52 8.00 42.28
CA SER A 9 -14.43 8.81 41.75
C SER A 9 -13.08 8.30 42.28
N CYS A 10 -12.20 7.86 41.39
CA CYS A 10 -10.81 7.54 41.72
C CYS A 10 -9.93 8.72 41.28
N SER A 11 -9.95 9.76 42.10
CA SER A 11 -8.90 10.77 42.16
C SER A 11 -8.33 10.69 43.57
N LEU A 12 -7.01 10.88 43.71
CA LEU A 12 -6.12 10.64 44.87
C LEU A 12 -5.59 9.17 44.94
N ILE A 13 -4.30 8.88 45.08
CA ILE A 13 -3.19 9.63 45.69
C ILE A 13 -1.93 9.55 44.82
N PHE A 14 -1.40 10.74 44.54
CA PHE A 14 -0.08 11.06 44.03
C PHE A 14 0.96 10.95 45.17
N LYS A 15 2.20 10.55 44.83
CA LYS A 15 3.45 10.54 45.62
C LYS A 15 3.84 9.21 46.29
N VAL A 16 4.82 8.54 45.71
CA VAL A 16 6.16 8.28 46.30
C VAL A 16 7.00 7.56 45.24
N PHE A 17 7.90 8.30 44.59
CA PHE A 17 9.31 7.91 44.36
C PHE A 17 9.99 9.09 43.66
N ALA A 18 10.56 9.99 44.46
CA ALA A 18 11.54 10.96 43.99
C ALA A 18 12.91 10.28 44.08
N GLY A 19 13.44 9.86 42.93
CA GLY A 19 14.76 9.27 42.80
C GLY A 19 15.13 9.27 41.32
N ASP A 20 16.09 10.12 40.96
CA ASP A 20 16.73 10.27 39.65
C ASP A 20 15.85 10.72 38.47
N LEU A 21 15.54 12.02 38.45
CA LEU A 21 15.20 12.75 37.24
C LEU A 21 16.46 13.49 36.73
N SER A 22 17.49 12.74 36.32
CA SER A 22 18.60 13.31 35.57
C SER A 22 19.14 12.30 34.58
N THR A 23 19.14 12.71 33.31
CA THR A 23 19.96 12.18 32.20
C THR A 23 19.74 10.71 31.82
N GLY A 24 18.98 10.52 30.74
CA GLY A 24 19.22 9.40 29.83
C GLY A 24 17.98 8.66 29.37
N LEU A 25 17.17 9.27 28.50
CA LEU A 25 16.41 8.54 27.45
C LEU A 25 15.75 9.47 26.40
N VAL A 26 16.40 10.59 26.07
CA VAL A 26 16.27 11.13 24.70
C VAL A 26 17.09 10.20 23.80
N GLY A 27 16.51 9.03 23.54
CA GLY A 27 16.90 8.19 22.42
C GLY A 27 16.49 8.92 21.16
N LYS A 28 17.46 9.67 20.62
CA LYS A 28 17.45 10.29 19.31
C LYS A 28 16.97 9.30 18.25
N HIS A 29 15.68 9.34 17.92
CA HIS A 29 15.10 8.56 16.82
C HIS A 29 15.11 9.39 15.53
N GLU A 30 16.30 9.86 15.15
CA GLU A 30 16.54 10.41 13.81
C GLU A 30 16.77 9.22 12.86
N GLY A 31 15.78 8.90 12.02
CA GLY A 31 15.97 7.97 10.89
C GLY A 31 15.07 6.73 10.77
N LYS A 32 13.85 6.69 11.32
CA LYS A 32 12.89 5.57 11.09
C LYS A 32 11.51 5.95 10.54
N GLY A 33 11.29 7.19 10.14
CA GLY A 33 9.97 7.65 9.65
C GLY A 33 9.60 7.19 8.23
N LEU A 34 10.56 6.71 7.44
CA LEU A 34 10.39 6.39 6.01
C LEU A 34 10.23 4.88 5.72
N SER A 35 10.12 4.02 6.73
CA SER A 35 9.96 2.56 6.54
C SER A 35 8.53 2.05 6.78
N GLU A 36 7.80 2.60 7.75
CA GLU A 36 6.49 2.05 8.15
C GLU A 36 5.39 2.28 7.10
N ALA A 37 5.26 3.50 6.57
CA ALA A 37 4.26 3.82 5.55
C ALA A 37 4.46 2.98 4.27
N ARG A 38 5.73 2.76 3.88
CA ARG A 38 6.07 1.90 2.74
C ARG A 38 5.76 0.43 3.02
N ILE A 39 6.07 -0.07 4.22
CA ILE A 39 5.74 -1.45 4.62
C ILE A 39 4.22 -1.65 4.59
N ILE A 40 3.45 -0.72 5.15
CA ILE A 40 1.98 -0.78 5.15
C ILE A 40 1.44 -0.79 3.71
N TYR A 41 1.96 0.09 2.85
CA TYR A 41 1.55 0.14 1.45
C TYR A 41 1.85 -1.16 0.68
N GLU A 42 3.08 -1.68 0.80
CA GLU A 42 3.45 -2.93 0.14
C GLU A 42 2.66 -4.12 0.70
N HIS A 43 2.34 -4.11 1.99
CA HIS A 43 1.47 -5.11 2.60
C HIS A 43 0.05 -5.04 2.03
N GLN A 44 -0.53 -3.84 1.93
CA GLN A 44 -1.86 -3.64 1.35
C GLN A 44 -1.91 -4.08 -0.11
N LYS A 45 -0.90 -3.70 -0.92
CA LYS A 45 -0.77 -4.14 -2.31
C LYS A 45 -0.76 -5.67 -2.44
N ARG A 46 -0.08 -6.36 -1.53
CA ARG A 46 -0.07 -7.84 -1.51
C ARG A 46 -1.41 -8.43 -1.13
N ILE A 47 -2.12 -7.83 -0.18
CA ILE A 47 -3.49 -8.23 0.18
C ILE A 47 -4.42 -8.05 -1.03
N ASP A 48 -4.42 -6.87 -1.63
CA ASP A 48 -5.23 -6.52 -2.80
C ASP A 48 -5.00 -7.52 -3.94
N SER A 49 -3.73 -7.75 -4.28
CA SER A 49 -3.36 -8.69 -5.32
C SER A 49 -3.71 -10.13 -4.95
N ALA A 50 -3.70 -10.53 -3.68
CA ALA A 50 -4.08 -11.88 -3.25
C ALA A 50 -5.60 -12.09 -3.30
N LEU A 51 -6.38 -11.09 -2.92
CA LEU A 51 -7.85 -11.15 -2.85
C LEU A 51 -8.56 -10.85 -4.18
N ALA A 52 -7.84 -10.32 -5.17
CA ALA A 52 -8.42 -9.98 -6.48
C ALA A 52 -9.14 -11.18 -7.14
N PRO A 53 -10.39 -11.04 -7.61
CA PRO A 53 -11.08 -12.10 -8.33
C PRO A 53 -10.48 -12.41 -9.71
N VAL A 54 -9.83 -11.44 -10.36
CA VAL A 54 -9.21 -11.60 -11.69
C VAL A 54 -7.70 -11.71 -11.54
N LYS A 55 -7.12 -12.83 -11.99
CA LYS A 55 -5.67 -13.07 -11.96
C LYS A 55 -5.05 -13.21 -13.34
N THR A 56 -5.87 -13.48 -14.35
CA THR A 56 -5.43 -13.70 -15.73
C THR A 56 -6.23 -12.88 -16.72
N THR A 57 -5.68 -12.72 -17.92
CA THR A 57 -6.38 -12.09 -19.05
C THR A 57 -7.67 -12.87 -19.40
N GLN A 58 -7.65 -14.19 -19.29
CA GLN A 58 -8.83 -15.02 -19.54
C GLN A 58 -9.94 -14.74 -18.52
N ASP A 59 -9.60 -14.67 -17.23
CA ASP A 59 -10.56 -14.31 -16.17
C ASP A 59 -11.18 -12.92 -16.42
N LEU A 60 -10.35 -11.98 -16.89
CA LEU A 60 -10.80 -10.62 -17.19
C LEU A 60 -11.80 -10.61 -18.34
N PHE A 61 -11.53 -11.36 -19.41
CA PHE A 61 -12.47 -11.51 -20.54
C PHE A 61 -13.76 -12.19 -20.11
N GLU A 62 -13.69 -13.24 -19.28
CA GLU A 62 -14.87 -13.94 -18.77
C GLU A 62 -15.76 -13.02 -17.93
N ILE A 63 -15.18 -12.28 -16.97
CA ILE A 63 -15.94 -11.31 -16.17
C ILE A 63 -16.45 -10.16 -17.04
N ALA A 64 -15.68 -9.68 -18.01
CA ALA A 64 -16.10 -8.61 -18.91
C ALA A 64 -17.26 -9.03 -19.83
N SER A 65 -17.37 -10.32 -20.15
CA SER A 65 -18.50 -10.89 -20.91
C SER A 65 -19.77 -11.03 -20.06
N GLN A 66 -19.61 -10.98 -18.74
CA GLN A 66 -20.69 -10.94 -17.76
C GLN A 66 -20.93 -9.47 -17.35
N GLY A 67 -22.09 -9.19 -16.76
CA GLY A 67 -22.35 -7.88 -16.18
C GLY A 67 -21.28 -7.56 -15.13
N SER A 68 -20.53 -6.48 -15.31
CA SER A 68 -19.35 -6.16 -14.49
C SER A 68 -19.17 -4.67 -14.27
N PRO A 69 -18.35 -4.25 -13.28
CA PRO A 69 -17.94 -2.86 -13.11
C PRO A 69 -17.39 -2.18 -14.38
N LEU A 70 -16.88 -2.96 -15.35
CA LEU A 70 -16.40 -2.43 -16.63
C LEU A 70 -17.51 -1.88 -17.52
N ASP A 71 -18.78 -2.23 -17.27
CA ASP A 71 -19.92 -1.72 -18.03
C ASP A 71 -20.22 -0.25 -17.75
N ALA A 72 -19.52 0.36 -16.78
CA ALA A 72 -19.54 1.79 -16.58
C ALA A 72 -18.76 2.56 -17.67
N LEU A 73 -17.85 1.89 -18.38
CA LEU A 73 -17.09 2.47 -19.49
C LEU A 73 -17.88 2.39 -20.80
N SER A 74 -17.57 3.31 -21.71
CA SER A 74 -17.93 3.18 -23.11
C SER A 74 -17.38 1.86 -23.70
N PRO A 75 -18.05 1.25 -24.70
CA PRO A 75 -17.60 -0.03 -25.26
C PRO A 75 -16.15 -0.02 -25.74
N ASP A 76 -15.71 1.07 -26.37
CA ASP A 76 -14.34 1.20 -26.87
C ASP A 76 -13.32 1.37 -25.73
N ALA A 77 -13.65 2.17 -24.70
CA ALA A 77 -12.82 2.32 -23.52
C ALA A 77 -12.69 1.02 -22.73
N LYS A 78 -13.79 0.27 -22.59
CA LYS A 78 -13.80 -1.06 -21.97
C LYS A 78 -12.84 -2.00 -22.69
N GLN A 79 -12.89 -2.05 -24.02
CA GLN A 79 -12.01 -2.90 -24.81
C GLN A 79 -10.54 -2.48 -24.67
N ARG A 80 -10.23 -1.18 -24.80
CA ARG A 80 -8.88 -0.66 -24.60
C ARG A 80 -8.32 -0.97 -23.22
N PHE A 81 -9.15 -0.84 -22.18
CA PHE A 81 -8.75 -1.19 -20.82
C PHE A 81 -8.38 -2.68 -20.75
N ILE A 82 -9.26 -3.58 -21.18
CA ILE A 82 -9.04 -5.04 -21.14
C ILE A 82 -7.75 -5.43 -21.88
N ASP A 83 -7.55 -4.91 -23.09
CA ASP A 83 -6.39 -5.22 -23.93
C ASP A 83 -5.07 -4.70 -23.34
N SER A 84 -5.14 -3.67 -22.50
CA SER A 84 -3.97 -3.04 -21.87
C SER A 84 -3.51 -3.71 -20.57
N VAL A 85 -4.35 -4.55 -19.94
CA VAL A 85 -4.02 -5.13 -18.63
C VAL A 85 -2.94 -6.20 -18.77
N VAL A 86 -1.81 -5.98 -18.11
CA VAL A 86 -0.71 -6.93 -18.04
C VAL A 86 -0.66 -7.56 -16.67
N PHE A 87 -0.91 -8.87 -16.60
CA PHE A 87 -0.79 -9.66 -15.38
C PHE A 87 0.64 -10.19 -15.20
N THR A 88 1.11 -10.22 -13.95
CA THR A 88 2.42 -10.73 -13.55
C THR A 88 2.29 -11.67 -12.36
N ARG A 89 3.40 -12.33 -11.98
CA ARG A 89 3.44 -13.16 -10.76
C ARG A 89 3.14 -12.40 -9.47
N LYS A 90 3.25 -11.06 -9.48
CA LYS A 90 2.99 -10.19 -8.31
C LYS A 90 1.66 -9.44 -8.40
N GLY A 91 0.76 -9.85 -9.30
CA GLY A 91 -0.47 -9.13 -9.63
C GLY A 91 -0.34 -8.30 -10.90
N VAL A 92 -1.13 -7.24 -11.03
CA VAL A 92 -1.13 -6.40 -12.23
C VAL A 92 0.16 -5.57 -12.33
N GLY A 93 0.83 -5.66 -13.47
CA GLY A 93 2.04 -4.90 -13.79
C GLY A 93 1.72 -3.53 -14.40
N SER A 94 0.76 -3.47 -15.32
CA SER A 94 0.34 -2.25 -16.00
C SER A 94 -1.08 -2.35 -16.53
N TYR A 95 -1.70 -1.19 -16.77
CA TYR A 95 -2.97 -1.02 -17.45
C TYR A 95 -3.09 0.43 -17.96
N HIS A 96 -3.91 0.64 -18.97
CA HIS A 96 -4.28 1.96 -19.45
C HIS A 96 -5.29 2.62 -18.50
N TYR A 97 -5.05 3.87 -18.11
CA TYR A 97 -5.87 4.55 -17.10
C TYR A 97 -6.59 5.80 -17.60
N GLN A 98 -6.29 6.29 -18.81
CA GLN A 98 -6.81 7.60 -19.27
C GLN A 98 -8.32 7.57 -19.44
N ASP A 99 -8.85 6.52 -20.06
CA ASP A 99 -10.31 6.34 -20.21
C ASP A 99 -11.03 6.21 -18.86
N LEU A 100 -10.40 5.56 -17.87
CA LEU A 100 -10.97 5.45 -16.52
C LEU A 100 -11.14 6.83 -15.90
N GLU A 101 -10.12 7.69 -15.99
CA GLU A 101 -10.15 9.04 -15.43
C GLU A 101 -11.10 9.96 -16.20
N ALA A 102 -11.21 9.80 -17.52
CA ALA A 102 -12.05 10.64 -18.36
C ALA A 102 -13.56 10.34 -18.20
N GLU A 103 -13.94 9.08 -18.02
CA GLU A 103 -15.34 8.66 -18.06
C GLU A 103 -15.95 8.47 -16.66
N LEU A 104 -15.15 8.09 -15.66
CA LEU A 104 -15.65 7.53 -14.42
C LEU A 104 -15.41 8.40 -13.18
N THR A 105 -16.17 8.09 -12.13
CA THR A 105 -15.93 8.58 -10.76
C THR A 105 -14.90 7.73 -10.02
N PRO A 106 -14.17 8.26 -9.02
CA PRO A 106 -13.26 7.47 -8.19
C PRO A 106 -13.89 6.21 -7.61
N THR A 107 -15.15 6.24 -7.18
CA THR A 107 -15.85 5.05 -6.69
C THR A 107 -15.99 3.97 -7.77
N GLN A 108 -16.32 4.34 -9.00
CA GLN A 108 -16.41 3.40 -10.12
C GLN A 108 -15.03 2.83 -10.49
N ILE A 109 -14.01 3.70 -10.55
CA ILE A 109 -12.62 3.31 -10.81
C ILE A 109 -12.16 2.32 -9.73
N TYR A 110 -12.41 2.62 -8.46
CA TYR A 110 -12.05 1.74 -7.34
C TYR A 110 -12.67 0.35 -7.49
N LYS A 111 -13.94 0.25 -7.92
CA LYS A 111 -14.60 -1.04 -8.18
C LYS A 111 -13.90 -1.82 -9.30
N ILE A 112 -13.54 -1.16 -10.40
CA ILE A 112 -12.80 -1.79 -11.51
C ILE A 112 -11.43 -2.27 -11.05
N LEU A 113 -10.67 -1.41 -10.37
CA LEU A 113 -9.33 -1.73 -9.88
C LEU A 113 -9.36 -2.85 -8.83
N SER A 114 -10.41 -2.91 -8.00
CA SER A 114 -10.59 -3.98 -6.99
C SER A 114 -10.73 -5.36 -7.62
N MET A 115 -11.28 -5.45 -8.83
CA MET A 115 -11.39 -6.74 -9.53
C MET A 115 -10.03 -7.33 -9.85
N ILE A 116 -9.07 -6.47 -10.19
CA ILE A 116 -7.72 -6.86 -10.63
C ILE A 116 -6.67 -6.69 -9.52
N GLY A 117 -7.07 -6.27 -8.32
CA GLY A 117 -6.16 -6.10 -7.17
C GLY A 117 -5.27 -4.86 -7.25
N ALA A 118 -5.71 -3.83 -7.96
CA ALA A 118 -4.97 -2.59 -8.19
C ALA A 118 -5.58 -1.38 -7.46
N GLN A 119 -6.52 -1.60 -6.53
CA GLN A 119 -7.29 -0.54 -5.89
C GLN A 119 -6.46 0.44 -5.05
N HIS A 120 -5.30 0.01 -4.54
CA HIS A 120 -4.32 0.90 -3.90
C HIS A 120 -3.83 2.05 -4.80
N ASN A 121 -4.03 1.96 -6.13
CA ASN A 121 -3.68 3.02 -7.07
C ASN A 121 -4.76 4.11 -7.18
N ILE A 122 -5.87 4.04 -6.42
CA ILE A 122 -7.00 4.98 -6.58
C ILE A 122 -6.60 6.46 -6.39
N SER A 123 -5.60 6.75 -5.57
CA SER A 123 -5.10 8.11 -5.36
C SER A 123 -4.41 8.71 -6.60
N LEU A 124 -4.18 7.92 -7.66
CA LEU A 124 -3.59 8.40 -8.93
C LEU A 124 -4.62 9.10 -9.83
N PHE A 125 -5.91 8.95 -9.57
CA PHE A 125 -7.01 9.42 -10.43
C PHE A 125 -7.53 10.78 -9.98
N SER A 126 -6.63 11.72 -9.73
CA SER A 126 -6.96 13.03 -9.17
C SER A 126 -7.81 13.92 -10.10
N ASN A 127 -7.88 13.59 -11.40
CA ASN A 127 -8.69 14.33 -12.37
C ASN A 127 -10.03 13.64 -12.68
N ALA A 128 -10.32 12.51 -12.03
CA ALA A 128 -11.60 11.83 -12.19
C ALA A 128 -12.76 12.69 -11.65
N ARG A 129 -13.94 12.52 -12.23
CA ARG A 129 -15.13 13.29 -11.86
C ARG A 129 -15.58 12.93 -10.44
N ILE A 130 -15.71 13.92 -9.56
CA ILE A 130 -16.17 13.72 -8.18
C ILE A 130 -17.69 13.92 -8.13
N GLU A 131 -18.41 12.92 -7.61
CA GLU A 131 -19.88 12.98 -7.46
C GLU A 131 -20.33 12.76 -6.02
N SER A 132 -19.44 12.33 -5.11
CA SER A 132 -19.77 12.00 -3.73
C SER A 132 -18.63 12.22 -2.75
N ASP A 133 -18.95 12.28 -1.44
CA ASP A 133 -17.95 12.31 -0.37
C ASP A 133 -17.06 11.07 -0.37
N ALA A 134 -17.60 9.91 -0.79
CA ALA A 134 -16.83 8.68 -0.91
C ALA A 134 -15.71 8.81 -1.95
N ASP A 135 -15.96 9.53 -3.06
CA ASP A 135 -14.94 9.78 -4.08
C ASP A 135 -13.77 10.59 -3.51
N ILE A 136 -14.08 11.61 -2.70
CA ILE A 136 -13.08 12.43 -2.03
C ILE A 136 -12.24 11.57 -1.09
N LEU A 137 -12.89 10.76 -0.25
CA LEU A 137 -12.20 9.88 0.70
C LEU A 137 -11.27 8.88 0.00
N LEU A 138 -11.70 8.35 -1.16
CA LEU A 138 -10.87 7.45 -1.96
C LEU A 138 -9.61 8.14 -2.49
N LEU A 139 -9.73 9.37 -2.98
CA LEU A 139 -8.59 10.13 -3.51
C LEU A 139 -7.59 10.57 -2.44
N LEU A 140 -8.03 10.70 -1.18
CA LEU A 140 -7.19 11.03 -0.03
C LEU A 140 -6.39 9.84 0.52
N SER A 141 -6.50 8.66 -0.10
CA SER A 141 -5.79 7.46 0.33
C SER A 141 -4.26 7.70 0.39
N PRO A 142 -3.57 7.33 1.49
CA PRO A 142 -2.14 7.56 1.63
C PRO A 142 -1.34 6.89 0.51
N LYS A 143 -0.57 7.70 -0.23
CA LYS A 143 0.41 7.22 -1.20
C LYS A 143 1.80 7.28 -0.57
N PRO A 144 2.63 6.23 -0.67
CA PRO A 144 4.05 6.39 -0.36
C PRO A 144 4.67 7.35 -1.38
N SER A 145 5.23 8.46 -0.89
CA SER A 145 6.01 9.40 -1.72
C SER A 145 7.19 8.66 -2.35
N LYS A 146 7.57 9.08 -3.57
CA LYS A 146 8.70 8.48 -4.31
C LYS A 146 10.03 9.20 -4.05
N ASP A 147 10.10 10.07 -3.05
CA ASP A 147 11.25 10.93 -2.73
C ASP A 147 11.84 10.44 -1.38
N GLU A 148 13.14 10.17 -1.16
CA GLU A 148 14.40 10.60 -1.81
C GLU A 148 15.51 9.51 -1.69
N HIS A 149 16.60 9.70 -2.44
CA HIS A 149 17.82 8.89 -2.56
C HIS A 149 18.36 8.21 -1.28
N SER A 150 18.58 6.90 -1.39
CA SER A 150 19.81 6.22 -0.94
C SER A 150 20.01 5.11 -1.98
N ASN A 151 20.99 5.15 -2.88
CA ASN A 151 22.38 4.80 -2.60
C ASN A 151 22.54 3.84 -1.42
N ASP A 152 21.72 2.80 -1.35
CA ASP A 152 22.15 1.52 -0.76
C ASP A 152 22.92 0.73 -1.83
N ASP A 153 24.06 1.32 -2.22
CA ASP A 153 25.20 0.57 -2.71
C ASP A 153 25.68 -0.32 -1.55
N PHE A 154 24.99 -1.43 -1.34
CA PHE A 154 25.55 -2.54 -0.58
C PHE A 154 26.46 -3.31 -1.53
N THR A 155 27.66 -2.76 -1.76
CA THR A 155 28.79 -3.56 -2.19
C THR A 155 29.00 -4.65 -1.14
N THR A 156 28.62 -5.88 -1.48
CA THR A 156 29.19 -7.04 -0.81
C THR A 156 30.64 -7.14 -1.27
N GLN A 157 31.50 -6.36 -0.62
CA GLN A 157 32.95 -6.53 -0.68
C GLN A 157 33.39 -7.17 0.64
N ASP A 158 32.95 -8.41 0.83
CA ASP A 158 33.58 -9.38 1.72
C ASP A 158 34.11 -10.48 0.78
N GLY A 159 35.43 -10.48 0.64
CA GLY A 159 36.14 -11.40 -0.24
C GLY A 159 37.52 -10.88 -0.56
N SER A 160 38.26 -10.38 0.43
CA SER A 160 39.69 -10.15 0.29
C SER A 160 40.46 -10.77 1.44
N ALA A 161 41.33 -11.70 1.04
CA ALA A 161 42.57 -12.11 1.68
C ALA A 161 42.49 -12.94 2.97
N ILE A 162 42.58 -14.26 2.80
CA ILE A 162 43.64 -15.00 3.50
C ILE A 162 44.50 -15.67 2.43
N GLY A 163 45.63 -15.03 2.13
CA GLY A 163 46.75 -15.70 1.52
C GLY A 163 47.36 -16.64 2.55
N ILE A 164 47.42 -17.93 2.23
CA ILE A 164 48.35 -18.86 2.85
C ILE A 164 49.16 -19.42 1.69
N GLY A 165 50.39 -18.91 1.56
CA GLY A 165 51.41 -19.63 0.83
C GLY A 165 51.76 -20.89 1.60
N ASP A 166 51.92 -22.00 0.89
CA ASP A 166 52.71 -23.11 1.38
C ASP A 166 53.65 -23.57 0.27
N GLU A 167 54.92 -23.66 0.67
CA GLU A 167 56.06 -24.07 -0.13
C GLU A 167 56.32 -25.57 0.09
N GLY A 168 56.86 -26.24 -0.93
CA GLY A 168 57.39 -27.62 -0.82
C GLY A 168 56.36 -28.69 -1.22
N GLY A 169 56.67 -29.73 -1.96
CA GLY A 169 57.95 -30.35 -2.28
C GLY A 169 57.72 -31.86 -2.36
N HIS A 170 57.69 -32.41 -3.58
CA HIS A 170 58.25 -33.70 -4.02
C HIS A 170 57.70 -34.10 -5.40
#